data_AF-A0A952PT46-F1
#
_entry.id   AF-A0A952PT46-F1
#
_cell.length_a   1.000
_cell.length_b   1.000
_cell.length_c   1.000
_cell.angle_alpha   90.00
_cell.angle_beta   90.00
_cell.angle_gamma   90.00
#
_symmetry.space_group_name_H-M   'P 1'
#
loop_
_entity.id
_entity.type
_entity.pdbx_description
1 polymer ?
#
loop_
_entity_poly.entity_id
_entity_poly.type
_entity_poly.pdbx_seq_one_letter_code
_entity_poly.pdbx_strand_id
1 'polypeptide(L)' 'MVVCCGREVAIKFDDLKVGQRVEAAFDGPVAESYPVQTNAGRLVVLR' A
#
# COMPACT_ATOMS: atom_id res chain seq x y z
N MET A 1 -2.16 6.99 -3.68
CA MET A 1 -3.26 6.57 -4.57
C MET A 1 -3.62 5.15 -4.19
N VAL A 2 -4.90 4.89 -3.87
CA VAL A 2 -5.37 3.60 -3.34
C VAL A 2 -6.65 3.14 -4.01
N VAL A 3 -6.57 1.99 -4.68
CA VAL A 3 -7.69 1.41 -5.40
C VAL A 3 -8.68 0.80 -4.40
N CYS A 4 -9.96 1.18 -4.50
CA CYS A 4 -11.07 0.59 -3.77
C CYS A 4 -12.12 0.18 -4.82
N CYS A 5 -12.40 -1.13 -4.97
CA CYS A 5 -13.44 -1.68 -5.86
C CYS A 5 -13.13 -1.65 -7.39
N GLY A 6 -11.87 -1.88 -7.79
CA GLY A 6 -11.47 -1.89 -9.21
C GLY A 6 -11.42 -0.52 -9.88
N ARG A 7 -11.73 0.55 -9.12
CA ARG A 7 -11.45 1.94 -9.46
C ARG A 7 -10.29 2.43 -8.62
N GLU A 8 -9.30 3.01 -9.29
CA GLU A 8 -8.19 3.66 -8.60
C GLU A 8 -8.69 4.98 -8.01
N VAL A 9 -8.71 5.08 -6.68
CA VAL A 9 -9.19 6.28 -5.98
C VAL A 9 -8.00 6.92 -5.28
N ALA A 10 -7.87 8.24 -5.33
CA ALA A 10 -6.91 8.90 -4.45
C ALA A 10 -7.50 8.92 -3.04
N ILE A 11 -6.95 8.12 -2.12
CA ILE A 11 -7.25 8.22 -0.68
C ILE A 11 -6.06 8.80 0.06
N LYS A 12 -6.32 9.45 1.20
CA LYS A 12 -5.32 9.98 2.11
C LYS A 12 -4.86 8.90 3.09
N PHE A 13 -3.72 9.11 3.73
CA PHE A 13 -3.23 8.19 4.76
C PHE A 13 -4.26 7.97 5.88
N ASP A 14 -4.99 9.03 6.26
CA ASP A 14 -6.02 8.98 7.31
C ASP A 14 -7.23 8.09 6.97
N ASP A 15 -7.38 7.70 5.69
CA ASP A 15 -8.44 6.78 5.25
C ASP A 15 -8.07 5.31 5.50
N LEU A 16 -6.80 5.01 5.79
CA LEU A 16 -6.33 3.66 6.12
C LEU A 16 -6.69 3.31 7.55
N LYS A 17 -7.27 2.11 7.73
CA LYS A 17 -7.61 1.60 9.06
C LYS A 17 -6.79 0.36 9.40
N VAL A 18 -6.40 0.25 10.67
CA VAL A 18 -5.74 -0.96 11.19
C VAL A 18 -6.69 -2.15 11.02
N GLY A 19 -6.14 -3.28 10.56
CA GLY A 19 -6.91 -4.50 10.27
C GLY A 19 -7.49 -4.57 8.85
N GLN A 20 -7.34 -3.51 8.05
CA GLN A 20 -7.74 -3.51 6.65
C GLN A 20 -6.70 -4.24 5.80
N ARG A 21 -7.16 -5.10 4.88
CA ARG A 21 -6.26 -5.75 3.93
C ARG A 21 -5.87 -4.77 2.83
N VAL A 22 -4.57 -4.73 2.54
CA VAL A 22 -4.03 -3.89 1.48
C VAL A 22 -3.02 -4.68 0.66
N GLU A 23 -2.90 -4.33 -0.61
CA GLU A 23 -1.81 -4.72 -1.48
C GLU A 23 -0.90 -3.51 -1.66
N ALA A 24 0.40 -3.70 -1.45
CA ALA A 24 1.41 -2.66 -1.59
C ALA A 24 2.37 -3.05 -2.71
N ALA A 25 2.55 -2.14 -3.67
CA ALA A 25 3.58 -2.26 -4.70
C ALA A 25 4.67 -1.22 -4.42
N PHE A 26 5.90 -1.65 -4.54
CA PHE A 26 7.09 -0.82 -4.44
C PHE A 26 8.01 -1.17 -5.61
N ASP A 27 8.64 -0.14 -6.17
CA ASP A 27 9.60 -0.28 -7.25
C ASP A 27 11.00 0.00 -6.70
N GLY A 28 11.98 -0.78 -7.16
CA GLY A 28 13.39 -0.56 -6.81
C GLY A 28 13.93 -1.50 -5.72
N PRO A 29 15.19 -1.26 -5.29
CA PRO A 29 15.88 -2.13 -4.36
C PRO A 29 15.26 -2.06 -2.97
N VAL A 30 15.03 -3.22 -2.37
CA VAL A 30 14.68 -3.33 -0.95
C VAL A 30 15.94 -3.42 -0.12
N ALA A 31 15.92 -2.83 1.08
CA ALA A 31 17.00 -3.05 2.03
C ALA A 31 17.05 -4.54 2.36
N GLU A 32 18.27 -5.11 2.40
CA GLU A 32 18.49 -6.46 2.91
C GLU A 32 18.35 -6.47 4.44
N SER A 33 17.12 -6.28 4.93
CA SER A 33 16.76 -6.24 6.35
C SER A 33 15.70 -7.29 6.68
N TYR A 34 15.69 -7.77 7.92
CA TYR A 34 14.63 -8.63 8.43
C TYR A 34 13.93 -7.99 9.64
N PRO A 35 12.62 -7.65 9.55
CA PRO A 35 11.77 -7.72 8.36
C PRO A 35 12.17 -6.69 7.28
N VAL A 36 11.77 -6.97 6.04
CA VAL A 36 11.99 -6.07 4.90
C VAL A 36 11.25 -4.75 5.15
N GLN A 37 11.96 -3.64 4.99
CA GLN A 37 11.40 -2.29 5.09
C GLN A 37 11.57 -1.56 3.75
N THR A 38 10.49 -0.94 3.28
CA THR A 38 10.50 -0.14 2.05
C THR A 38 9.37 0.88 2.03
N ASN A 39 9.48 1.87 1.14
CA ASN A 39 8.45 2.86 0.90
C ASN A 39 7.53 2.36 -0.22
N ALA A 40 6.23 2.24 0.05
CA ALA A 40 5.25 1.85 -0.95
C ALA A 40 5.04 2.98 -1.97
N GLY A 41 5.32 2.71 -3.25
CA GLY A 41 5.02 3.64 -4.35
C GLY A 41 3.51 3.65 -4.68
N ARG A 42 2.84 2.52 -4.44
CA ARG A 42 1.40 2.37 -4.65
C ARG A 42 0.82 1.44 -3.59
N LEU A 43 -0.36 1.82 -3.08
CA LEU A 43 -1.15 1.00 -2.17
C LEU A 43 -2.51 0.72 -2.82
N VAL A 44 -3.15 -0.39 -2.49
CA VAL A 44 -4.47 -0.79 -2.96
C VAL A 44 -5.21 -1.37 -1.77
N VAL A 45 -6.40 -0.87 -1.47
CA VAL A 45 -7.21 -1.41 -0.39
C VAL A 45 -8.02 -2.55 -0.98
N LEU A 46 -7.77 -3.74 -0.44
CA LEU A 46 -8.53 -4.92 -0.79
C LEU A 46 -9.81 -4.94 0.04
N ARG A 47 -10.92 -5.28 -0.61
CA ARG A 47 -12.23 -5.39 0.02
C ARG A 47 -12.41 -6.76 0.67
#